data_AF-A0A067F466-F1
#
_entry.id   AF-A0A067F466-F1
#
_cell.length_a   1.000
_cell.length_b   1.000
_cell.length_c   1.000
_cell.angle_alpha   90.00
_cell.angle_beta   90.00
_cell.angle_gamma   90.00
#
_symmetry.space_group_name_H-M   'P 1'
#
loop_
_entity.id
_entity.type
_entity.pdbx_description
1 polymer ?
#
loop_
_entity_poly.entity_id
_entity_poly.type
_entity_poly.pdbx_seq_one_letter_code
_entity_poly.pdbx_strand_id
1 'polypeptide(L)'
;MGCFIKFSSPAILFMFLSLLLIPTSAHVQVNEGGYISAVISKKGLDFFKNYLINKATSSIIPLELPDIEKSKKIPLIGKVHMALSNIIIYSVEIDSSYVETGDPDLLLAVSGATADCGMNWEYSYGSWLLPTISDSGAATVLVEGLEVGLTVSLKEQGGIVKVILVDCGSHVRDISIKVDGGASWLYQALFEAFEGKIKSAVESAVTKKISELITKLDSIFQSLPKQIPVSDIASMNTSFVRSPVLSDSSVEVEINGLFTAISGTSMLNYYHKGFESSASCSSPAKMIGIQLNENVFSSGALVYFNANRLHWIIDDIPEKSVLNTSGWRHIIPQLYTQYPNDGMNLYISVTSPPKIHVSEHDIGGTIDLDMTINVLDSSEVIPVACISLKSKEITWPVSLD
;
A
#
# COMPACT_ATOMS: atom_id res chain seq x y z
N MET A 1 -69.57 20.27 -35.49
CA MET A 1 -69.09 19.41 -36.58
C MET A 1 -67.74 19.97 -37.03
N GLY A 2 -66.71 19.13 -36.96
CA GLY A 2 -65.27 19.33 -37.21
C GLY A 2 -64.73 20.70 -37.63
N CYS A 3 -63.77 21.21 -36.83
CA CYS A 3 -62.75 22.13 -37.34
C CYS A 3 -61.38 21.47 -37.15
N PHE A 4 -60.86 20.93 -38.25
CA PHE A 4 -59.47 20.52 -38.39
C PHE A 4 -58.58 21.76 -38.34
N ILE A 5 -57.67 21.82 -37.36
CA ILE A 5 -56.48 22.67 -37.47
C ILE A 5 -55.28 21.73 -37.58
N LYS A 6 -54.72 21.70 -38.79
CA LYS A 6 -53.41 21.11 -39.10
C LYS A 6 -52.35 21.82 -38.27
N PHE A 7 -51.75 21.14 -37.31
CA PHE A 7 -50.40 21.47 -36.86
C PHE A 7 -49.41 20.72 -37.75
N SER A 8 -48.91 21.40 -38.78
CA SER A 8 -47.63 21.07 -39.38
C SER A 8 -46.56 21.65 -38.46
N SER A 9 -45.82 20.78 -37.77
CA SER A 9 -44.61 21.22 -37.08
C SER A 9 -43.60 20.07 -37.05
N PRO A 10 -42.46 20.20 -37.76
CA PRO A 10 -41.32 19.27 -37.63
C PRO A 10 -40.78 19.20 -36.20
N ALA A 11 -41.15 20.17 -35.35
CA ALA A 11 -40.63 20.32 -34.00
C ALA A 11 -41.15 19.24 -33.01
N ILE A 12 -42.36 18.70 -33.22
CA ILE A 12 -42.88 17.65 -32.33
C ILE A 12 -42.23 16.30 -32.66
N LEU A 13 -41.96 16.02 -33.94
CA LEU A 13 -41.20 14.84 -34.35
C LEU A 13 -39.75 14.90 -33.84
N PHE A 14 -39.13 16.08 -33.87
CA PHE A 14 -37.78 16.29 -33.30
C PHE A 14 -37.74 16.11 -31.79
N MET A 15 -38.78 16.52 -31.05
CA MET A 15 -38.84 16.33 -29.60
C MET A 15 -38.95 14.84 -29.23
N PHE A 16 -39.76 14.06 -29.96
CA PHE A 16 -39.84 12.60 -29.76
C PHE A 16 -38.59 11.86 -30.27
N LEU A 17 -37.90 12.35 -31.31
CA LEU A 17 -36.65 11.76 -31.79
C LEU A 17 -35.46 12.05 -30.84
N SER A 18 -35.48 13.19 -30.13
CA SER A 18 -34.47 13.49 -29.09
C SER A 18 -34.62 12.62 -27.83
N LEU A 19 -35.81 12.10 -27.55
CA LEU A 19 -36.06 11.13 -26.48
C LEU A 19 -35.61 9.71 -26.84
N LEU A 20 -35.41 9.42 -28.13
CA LEU A 20 -34.87 8.14 -28.65
C LEU A 20 -33.34 8.15 -28.83
N LEU A 21 -32.68 9.27 -28.55
CA LEU A 21 -31.22 9.46 -28.64
C LEU A 21 -30.58 9.73 -27.26
N ILE A 22 -31.17 9.23 -26.18
CA ILE A 22 -30.40 9.01 -24.96
C ILE A 22 -29.58 7.74 -25.22
N PRO A 23 -28.24 7.80 -25.38
CA PRO A 23 -27.45 6.60 -25.23
C PRO A 23 -27.66 6.16 -23.78
N THR A 24 -28.49 5.15 -23.56
CA THR A 24 -28.42 4.33 -22.36
C THR A 24 -27.14 3.52 -22.42
N SER A 25 -25.99 4.20 -22.36
CA SER A 25 -24.88 3.68 -21.58
C SER A 25 -25.30 3.83 -20.12
N ALA A 26 -26.22 2.97 -19.68
CA ALA A 26 -26.09 2.45 -18.34
C ALA A 26 -24.75 1.71 -18.35
N HIS A 27 -23.66 2.45 -18.15
CA HIS A 27 -22.53 1.88 -17.47
C HIS A 27 -23.11 1.55 -16.11
N VAL A 28 -23.68 0.35 -15.99
CA VAL A 28 -23.68 -0.32 -14.71
C VAL A 28 -22.21 -0.30 -14.36
N GLN A 29 -21.81 0.65 -13.51
CA GLN A 29 -20.67 0.42 -12.64
C GLN A 29 -21.12 -0.78 -11.83
N VAL A 30 -20.85 -1.97 -12.36
CA VAL A 30 -20.73 -3.14 -11.52
C VAL A 30 -19.67 -2.69 -10.54
N ASN A 31 -20.06 -2.54 -9.27
CA ASN A 31 -19.12 -2.26 -8.21
C ASN A 31 -18.26 -3.52 -8.12
N GLU A 32 -17.22 -3.61 -8.94
CA GLU A 32 -16.27 -4.72 -8.97
C GLU A 32 -15.44 -4.62 -7.70
N GLY A 33 -16.04 -5.02 -6.57
CA GLY A 33 -15.34 -5.13 -5.30
C GLY A 33 -14.11 -6.01 -5.44
N GLY A 34 -13.09 -5.73 -4.62
CA GLY A 34 -11.84 -6.49 -4.66
C GLY A 34 -12.05 -7.93 -4.22
N TYR A 35 -11.21 -8.85 -4.68
CA TYR A 35 -11.23 -10.24 -4.21
C TYR A 35 -10.26 -10.46 -3.03
N ILE A 36 -9.40 -9.47 -2.74
CA ILE A 36 -8.58 -9.41 -1.54
C ILE A 36 -8.81 -8.06 -0.88
N SER A 37 -9.18 -8.08 0.40
CA SER A 37 -9.26 -6.88 1.24
C SER A 37 -8.29 -6.99 2.41
N ALA A 38 -7.76 -5.86 2.84
CA ALA A 38 -6.97 -5.77 4.06
C ALA A 38 -7.45 -4.60 4.91
N VAL A 39 -7.70 -4.86 6.19
CA VAL A 39 -8.10 -3.86 7.18
C VAL A 39 -6.92 -3.60 8.10
N ILE A 40 -6.42 -2.37 8.09
CA ILE A 40 -5.40 -1.89 9.01
C ILE A 40 -6.13 -1.30 10.21
N SER A 41 -6.01 -1.94 11.37
CA SER A 41 -6.67 -1.50 12.60
C SER A 41 -5.98 -0.29 13.21
N LYS A 42 -6.60 0.35 14.20
CA LYS A 42 -5.99 1.44 14.99
C LYS A 42 -4.60 1.07 15.53
N LYS A 43 -4.43 -0.15 16.02
CA LYS A 43 -3.13 -0.66 16.48
C LYS A 43 -2.10 -0.69 15.35
N GLY A 44 -2.51 -1.08 14.14
CA GLY A 44 -1.67 -1.02 12.94
C GLY A 44 -1.32 0.41 12.55
N LEU A 45 -2.30 1.33 12.57
CA LEU A 45 -2.08 2.74 12.29
C LEU A 45 -1.11 3.37 13.29
N ASP A 46 -1.25 3.10 14.59
CA ASP A 46 -0.33 3.58 15.62
C ASP A 46 1.09 3.02 15.43
N PHE A 47 1.21 1.76 15.00
CA PHE A 47 2.51 1.18 14.64
C PHE A 47 3.15 1.90 13.45
N PHE A 48 2.41 2.08 12.36
CA PHE A 48 2.91 2.77 11.16
C PHE A 48 3.27 4.23 11.45
N LYS A 49 2.44 4.94 12.25
CA LYS A 49 2.75 6.28 12.77
C LYS A 49 4.12 6.31 13.43
N ASN A 50 4.35 5.46 14.43
CA ASN A 50 5.60 5.45 15.19
C ASN A 50 6.80 5.15 14.28
N TYR A 51 6.63 4.21 13.35
CA TYR A 51 7.65 3.89 12.34
C TYR A 51 7.99 5.10 11.45
N LEU A 52 6.97 5.78 10.91
CA LEU A 52 7.14 6.94 10.03
C LEU A 52 7.76 8.12 10.77
N ILE A 53 7.37 8.38 12.01
CA ILE A 53 7.95 9.42 12.86
C ILE A 53 9.45 9.16 13.06
N ASN A 54 9.82 7.95 13.49
CA ASN A 54 11.24 7.60 13.67
C ASN A 54 12.04 7.74 12.37
N LYS A 55 11.44 7.35 11.23
CA LYS A 55 12.07 7.49 9.92
C LYS A 55 12.21 8.96 9.52
N ALA A 56 11.22 9.80 9.81
CA ALA A 56 11.25 11.23 9.53
C ALA A 56 12.35 11.92 10.36
N THR A 57 12.38 11.71 11.68
CA THR A 57 13.39 12.30 12.58
C THR A 57 14.81 11.94 12.13
N SER A 58 15.08 10.67 11.84
CA SER A 58 16.39 10.22 11.36
C SER A 58 16.78 10.70 9.95
N SER A 59 15.80 11.10 9.13
CA SER A 59 16.06 11.58 7.76
C SER A 59 16.16 13.10 7.66
N ILE A 60 15.59 13.82 8.64
CA ILE A 60 15.56 15.29 8.68
C ILE A 60 16.79 15.84 9.41
N ILE A 61 17.30 15.13 10.41
CA ILE A 61 18.42 15.58 11.23
C ILE A 61 19.77 15.15 10.63
N PRO A 62 20.77 16.05 10.53
CA PRO A 62 20.72 17.46 10.92
C PRO A 62 19.91 18.31 9.94
N LEU A 63 19.10 19.24 10.47
CA LEU A 63 18.29 20.17 9.67
C LEU A 63 18.92 21.56 9.69
N GLU A 64 19.40 21.99 8.52
CA GLU A 64 19.91 23.33 8.29
C GLU A 64 18.77 24.32 8.07
N LEU A 65 18.85 25.44 8.78
CA LEU A 65 17.94 26.57 8.71
C LEU A 65 18.62 27.72 7.94
N PRO A 66 17.86 28.56 7.23
CA PRO A 66 18.43 29.69 6.50
C PRO A 66 19.00 30.74 7.48
N ASP A 67 20.06 31.41 7.07
CA ASP A 67 20.64 32.53 7.80
C ASP A 67 19.60 33.64 8.02
N ILE A 68 19.66 34.29 9.19
CA ILE A 68 18.69 35.29 9.61
C ILE A 68 19.40 36.60 9.88
N GLU A 69 19.13 37.62 9.08
CA GLU A 69 19.69 38.96 9.24
C GLU A 69 18.67 39.96 9.78
N LYS A 70 19.13 40.90 10.62
CA LYS A 70 18.32 42.01 11.11
C LYS A 70 19.15 43.27 11.27
N SER A 71 18.52 44.42 11.04
CA SER A 71 19.09 45.72 11.33
C SER A 71 18.16 46.53 12.22
N LYS A 72 18.69 47.12 13.29
CA LYS A 72 17.93 48.01 14.19
C LYS A 72 18.70 49.30 14.41
N LYS A 73 18.00 50.44 14.36
CA LYS A 73 18.59 51.74 14.70
C LYS A 73 18.42 51.97 16.20
N ILE A 74 19.53 52.11 16.93
CA ILE A 74 19.54 52.39 18.36
C ILE A 74 19.96 53.86 18.56
N PRO A 75 19.21 54.66 19.36
CA PRO A 75 19.62 56.02 19.71
C PRO A 75 21.04 56.05 20.27
N LEU A 76 21.83 57.07 19.92
CA LEU A 76 23.24 57.27 20.33
C LEU A 76 24.28 56.30 19.75
N ILE A 77 23.90 55.07 19.37
CA ILE A 77 24.83 54.03 18.86
C ILE A 77 24.83 53.93 17.32
N GLY A 78 23.70 54.23 16.66
CA GLY A 78 23.58 54.17 15.20
C GLY A 78 22.87 52.91 14.71
N LYS A 79 23.17 52.47 13.48
CA LYS A 79 22.56 51.26 12.89
C LYS A 79 23.35 50.04 13.34
N VAL A 80 22.68 49.14 14.05
CA VAL A 80 23.24 47.84 14.46
C VAL A 80 22.78 46.80 13.45
N HIS A 81 23.74 46.11 12.86
CA HIS A 81 23.56 44.94 12.02
C HIS A 81 23.78 43.71 12.88
N MET A 82 22.88 42.73 12.77
CA MET A 82 22.95 41.47 13.50
C MET A 82 22.62 40.33 12.53
N ALA A 83 23.34 39.22 12.62
CA ALA A 83 23.07 38.04 11.81
C ALA A 83 23.20 36.76 12.65
N LEU A 84 22.40 35.78 12.28
CA LEU A 84 22.48 34.40 12.73
C LEU A 84 22.82 33.52 11.54
N SER A 85 23.82 32.67 11.68
CA SER A 85 24.30 31.79 10.62
C SER A 85 24.61 30.39 11.13
N ASN A 86 24.78 29.44 10.20
CA ASN A 86 25.06 28.04 10.53
C ASN A 86 24.05 27.47 11.55
N ILE A 87 22.78 27.78 11.34
CA ILE A 87 21.68 27.41 12.23
C ILE A 87 21.30 25.96 11.92
N ILE A 88 21.55 25.04 12.86
CA ILE A 88 21.41 23.59 12.66
C ILE A 88 20.63 22.98 13.82
N ILE A 89 19.50 22.35 13.53
CA ILE A 89 18.85 21.43 14.46
C ILE A 89 19.53 20.07 14.37
N TYR A 90 20.07 19.58 15.48
CA TYR A 90 20.85 18.34 15.52
C TYR A 90 20.23 17.26 16.44
N SER A 91 19.19 17.60 17.21
CA SER A 91 18.45 16.66 18.04
C SER A 91 16.97 17.03 18.07
N VAL A 92 16.09 16.04 18.10
CA VAL A 92 14.65 16.21 18.30
C VAL A 92 14.15 15.07 19.20
N GLU A 93 13.44 15.42 20.26
CA GLU A 93 12.75 14.48 21.15
C GLU A 93 11.25 14.71 21.04
N ILE A 94 10.50 13.62 20.88
CA ILE A 94 9.05 13.67 20.67
C ILE A 94 8.36 13.19 21.94
N ASP A 95 7.56 14.07 22.55
CA ASP A 95 6.79 13.76 23.76
C ASP A 95 5.57 12.89 23.42
N SER A 96 4.70 13.37 22.53
CA SER A 96 3.49 12.65 22.15
C SER A 96 3.15 12.75 20.66
N SER A 97 2.45 11.74 20.15
CA SER A 97 1.93 11.72 18.79
C SER A 97 0.68 10.86 18.66
N TYR A 98 -0.21 11.24 17.74
CA TYR A 98 -1.43 10.49 17.45
C TYR A 98 -1.72 10.46 15.95
N VAL A 99 -2.51 9.46 15.56
CA VAL A 99 -3.02 9.31 14.21
C VAL A 99 -4.52 9.09 14.30
N GLU A 100 -5.30 9.84 13.54
CA GLU A 100 -6.74 9.76 13.49
C GLU A 100 -7.18 9.63 12.04
N THR A 101 -8.24 8.86 11.82
CA THR A 101 -8.91 8.73 10.54
C THR A 101 -10.09 9.70 10.52
N GLY A 102 -9.93 10.85 9.87
CA GLY A 102 -11.07 11.67 9.46
C GLY A 102 -11.64 11.08 8.18
N ASP A 103 -12.95 11.01 8.02
CA ASP A 103 -13.53 10.71 6.70
C ASP A 103 -13.53 12.03 5.89
N PRO A 104 -12.69 12.22 4.86
CA PRO A 104 -11.95 11.23 4.07
C PRO A 104 -10.41 11.22 4.21
N ASP A 105 -9.84 11.98 5.16
CA ASP A 105 -8.39 12.21 5.29
C ASP A 105 -7.78 11.65 6.60
N LEU A 106 -6.54 11.15 6.51
CA LEU A 106 -5.77 10.73 7.67
C LEU A 106 -5.05 11.94 8.29
N LEU A 107 -5.31 12.18 9.58
CA LEU A 107 -4.63 13.19 10.38
C LEU A 107 -3.53 12.55 11.20
N LEU A 108 -2.32 13.06 11.05
CA LEU A 108 -1.17 12.75 11.90
C LEU A 108 -0.76 14.03 12.64
N ALA A 109 -0.54 13.92 13.95
CA ALA A 109 -0.02 15.03 14.72
C ALA A 109 1.07 14.62 15.70
N VAL A 110 2.02 15.52 15.89
CA VAL A 110 3.06 15.48 16.92
C VAL A 110 2.85 16.68 17.82
N SER A 111 2.90 16.48 19.13
CA SER A 111 2.72 17.55 20.11
C SER A 111 3.78 17.47 21.20
N GLY A 112 4.24 18.65 21.64
CA GLY A 112 5.18 18.78 22.75
C GLY A 112 6.64 18.43 22.40
N ALA A 113 7.02 18.36 21.13
CA ALA A 113 8.39 18.00 20.77
C ALA A 113 9.39 19.09 21.21
N THR A 114 10.59 18.66 21.59
CA THR A 114 11.72 19.54 21.89
C THR A 114 12.82 19.33 20.87
N ALA A 115 13.59 20.37 20.56
CA ALA A 115 14.71 20.25 19.63
C ALA A 115 15.91 21.09 20.06
N ASP A 116 17.09 20.50 19.97
CA ASP A 116 18.35 21.21 20.19
C ASP A 116 18.88 21.77 18.87
N CYS A 117 19.18 23.06 18.89
CA CYS A 117 19.67 23.81 17.76
C CYS A 117 20.97 24.53 18.12
N GLY A 118 21.97 24.45 17.24
CA GLY A 118 23.21 25.20 17.33
C GLY A 118 23.23 26.30 16.28
N MET A 119 23.80 27.46 16.59
CA MET A 119 23.95 28.56 15.64
C MET A 119 25.15 29.44 15.99
N ASN A 120 25.60 30.21 15.01
CA ASN A 120 26.52 31.32 15.22
C ASN A 120 25.74 32.63 15.25
N TRP A 121 26.21 33.59 16.04
CA TRP A 121 25.71 34.96 16.06
C TRP A 121 26.85 35.92 15.74
N GLU A 122 26.51 37.02 15.08
CA GLU A 122 27.40 38.16 14.91
C GLU A 122 26.61 39.46 15.00
N TYR A 123 27.27 40.51 15.47
CA TYR A 123 26.76 41.86 15.33
C TYR A 123 27.87 42.83 14.94
N SER A 124 27.49 43.89 14.25
CA SER A 124 28.35 45.03 13.98
C SER A 124 27.56 46.34 14.10
N TYR A 125 28.18 47.34 14.70
CA TYR A 125 27.65 48.69 14.71
C TYR A 125 28.76 49.71 14.56
N GLY A 126 28.43 50.81 13.91
CA GLY A 126 29.36 51.90 13.64
C GLY A 126 28.60 53.18 13.33
N SER A 127 29.27 54.30 13.55
CA SER A 127 28.77 55.65 13.28
C SER A 127 29.85 56.40 12.51
N TRP A 128 29.49 57.47 11.79
CA TRP A 128 30.50 58.33 11.17
C TRP A 128 31.49 58.96 12.17
N LEU A 129 31.15 58.93 13.47
CA LEU A 129 31.96 59.46 14.58
C LEU A 129 32.65 58.39 15.43
N LEU A 130 32.30 57.10 15.31
CA LEU A 130 32.83 56.03 16.16
C LEU A 130 33.37 54.87 15.32
N PRO A 131 34.51 54.26 15.71
CA PRO A 131 35.03 53.08 15.01
C PRO A 131 33.99 51.95 15.02
N THR A 132 33.99 51.14 13.96
CA THR A 132 33.11 49.97 13.87
C THR A 132 33.47 48.97 14.96
N ILE A 133 32.50 48.63 15.80
CA ILE A 133 32.61 47.58 16.80
C ILE A 133 31.84 46.38 16.28
N SER A 134 32.47 45.21 16.33
CA SER A 134 31.87 43.94 15.94
C SER A 134 32.26 42.85 16.92
N ASP A 135 31.38 41.88 17.09
CA ASP A 135 31.62 40.69 17.90
C ASP A 135 30.85 39.51 17.30
N SER A 136 31.27 38.30 17.65
CA SER A 136 30.69 37.07 17.13
C SER A 136 30.92 35.91 18.10
N GLY A 137 30.03 34.92 18.09
CA GLY A 137 30.19 33.73 18.90
C GLY A 137 29.20 32.63 18.52
N ALA A 138 29.16 31.60 19.36
CA ALA A 138 28.21 30.50 19.24
C ALA A 138 27.03 30.70 20.20
N ALA A 139 25.90 30.12 19.83
CA ALA A 139 24.73 30.01 20.68
C ALA A 139 24.05 28.65 20.50
N THR A 140 23.44 28.16 21.57
CA THR A 140 22.56 27.01 21.56
C THR A 140 21.13 27.47 21.81
N VAL A 141 20.18 26.89 21.08
CA VAL A 141 18.75 27.19 21.19
C VAL A 141 18.04 25.89 21.50
N LEU A 142 17.25 25.90 22.56
CA LEU A 142 16.28 24.85 22.85
C LEU A 142 14.93 25.30 22.29
N VAL A 143 14.40 24.54 21.33
CA VAL A 143 13.03 24.70 20.84
C VAL A 143 12.11 23.90 21.76
N GLU A 144 11.06 24.53 22.26
CA GLU A 144 10.16 23.95 23.26
C GLU A 144 8.71 23.93 22.78
N GLY A 145 8.09 22.76 22.83
CA GLY A 145 6.69 22.61 22.43
C GLY A 145 6.48 22.84 20.93
N LEU A 146 7.31 22.19 20.10
CA LEU A 146 7.07 22.07 18.68
C LEU A 146 5.86 21.15 18.45
N GLU A 147 4.88 21.67 17.74
CA GLU A 147 3.71 20.95 17.25
C GLU A 147 3.80 20.82 15.74
N VAL A 148 3.38 19.67 15.22
CA VAL A 148 3.32 19.41 13.78
C VAL A 148 1.98 18.75 13.49
N GLY A 149 1.23 19.31 12.55
CA GLY A 149 0.02 18.72 11.99
C GLY A 149 0.26 18.32 10.54
N LEU A 150 -0.23 17.15 10.15
CA LEU A 150 -0.16 16.62 8.80
C LEU A 150 -1.50 15.95 8.45
N THR A 151 -2.11 16.39 7.36
CA THR A 151 -3.33 15.78 6.82
C THR A 151 -3.04 15.21 5.44
N VAL A 152 -3.30 13.92 5.25
CA VAL A 152 -3.09 13.22 3.96
C VAL A 152 -4.36 12.52 3.48
N SER A 153 -4.62 12.60 2.19
CA SER A 153 -5.72 11.91 1.52
C SER A 153 -5.19 10.73 0.73
N LEU A 154 -5.88 9.59 0.78
CA LEU A 154 -5.54 8.40 -0.01
C LEU A 154 -6.54 8.25 -1.15
N LYS A 155 -6.07 8.38 -2.40
CA LYS A 155 -6.95 8.30 -3.58
C LYS A 155 -6.45 7.28 -4.58
N GLU A 156 -7.35 6.40 -5.03
CA GLU A 156 -7.08 5.48 -6.12
C GLU A 156 -7.17 6.22 -7.46
N GLN A 157 -6.22 5.94 -8.34
CA GLN A 157 -6.22 6.39 -9.72
C GLN A 157 -5.54 5.37 -10.66
N GLY A 158 -6.36 4.62 -11.40
CA GLY A 158 -5.91 3.69 -12.44
C GLY A 158 -5.20 2.45 -11.90
N GLY A 159 -5.64 1.89 -10.79
CA GLY A 159 -5.09 0.71 -10.12
C GLY A 159 -4.00 1.01 -9.08
N ILE A 160 -3.74 2.28 -8.76
CA ILE A 160 -2.68 2.73 -7.87
C ILE A 160 -3.28 3.67 -6.82
N VAL A 161 -2.82 3.60 -5.57
CA VAL A 161 -3.14 4.60 -4.54
C VAL A 161 -2.10 5.71 -4.57
N LYS A 162 -2.57 6.95 -4.58
CA LYS A 162 -1.78 8.16 -4.38
C LYS A 162 -1.95 8.68 -2.97
N VAL A 163 -0.85 9.15 -2.39
CA VAL A 163 -0.82 9.84 -1.10
C VAL A 163 -0.76 11.34 -1.38
N ILE A 164 -1.86 12.04 -1.13
CA ILE A 164 -2.00 13.45 -1.43
C ILE A 164 -1.83 14.25 -0.14
N LEU A 165 -0.87 15.16 -0.12
CA LEU A 165 -0.73 16.12 0.97
C LEU A 165 -1.88 17.14 0.91
N VAL A 166 -2.75 17.13 1.91
CA VAL A 166 -3.89 18.07 2.02
C VAL A 166 -3.46 19.32 2.78
N ASP A 167 -2.84 19.12 3.94
CA ASP A 167 -2.35 20.19 4.79
C ASP A 167 -1.11 19.74 5.58
N CYS A 168 -0.21 20.68 5.85
CA CYS A 168 0.90 20.47 6.77
C CYS A 168 1.28 21.80 7.41
N GLY A 169 1.29 21.80 8.74
CA GLY A 169 1.64 22.96 9.54
C GLY A 169 2.57 22.57 10.68
N SER A 170 3.37 23.52 11.14
CA SER A 170 4.16 23.40 12.34
C SER A 170 4.03 24.66 13.16
N HIS A 171 4.06 24.52 14.49
CA HIS A 171 4.03 25.64 15.41
C HIS A 171 5.04 25.45 16.54
N VAL A 172 5.83 26.48 16.84
CA VAL A 172 6.75 26.49 17.96
C VAL A 172 6.17 27.38 19.07
N ARG A 173 5.85 26.77 20.21
CA ARG A 173 5.37 27.50 21.38
C ARG A 173 6.45 28.45 21.90
N ASP A 174 7.64 27.93 22.21
CA ASP A 174 8.70 28.73 22.78
C ASP A 174 10.13 28.35 22.36
N ILE A 175 11.08 29.25 22.57
CA ILE A 175 12.50 28.95 22.44
C ILE A 175 13.31 29.54 23.60
N SER A 176 14.37 28.85 23.97
CA SER A 176 15.33 29.29 24.99
C SER A 176 16.72 29.41 24.38
N ILE A 177 17.32 30.60 24.39
CA ILE A 177 18.64 30.88 23.77
C ILE A 177 19.71 30.96 24.85
N LYS A 178 20.80 30.22 24.68
CA LYS A 178 22.03 30.28 25.48
C LYS A 178 23.20 30.73 24.61
N VAL A 179 23.90 31.78 25.02
CA VAL A 179 24.97 32.40 24.23
C VAL A 179 26.32 32.11 24.89
N ASP A 180 27.26 31.56 24.14
CA ASP A 180 28.61 31.33 24.67
C ASP A 180 29.38 32.66 24.70
N GLY A 181 29.79 33.09 25.90
CA GLY A 181 30.51 34.35 26.13
C GLY A 181 29.76 35.30 27.08
N GLY A 182 30.48 35.91 28.02
CA GLY A 182 29.95 36.68 29.16
C GLY A 182 29.22 38.00 28.87
N ALA A 183 28.72 38.20 27.65
CA ALA A 183 27.98 39.39 27.26
C ALA A 183 26.49 39.24 27.60
N SER A 184 26.12 39.31 28.89
CA SER A 184 24.72 39.11 29.34
C SER A 184 23.70 40.05 28.68
N TRP A 185 24.12 41.24 28.21
CA TRP A 185 23.25 42.18 27.50
C TRP A 185 22.85 41.70 26.09
N LEU A 186 23.66 40.84 25.47
CA LEU A 186 23.46 40.31 24.13
C LEU A 186 22.32 39.30 24.07
N TYR A 187 22.08 38.56 25.16
CA TYR A 187 20.95 37.62 25.28
C TYR A 187 19.60 38.30 25.07
N GLN A 188 19.37 39.41 25.80
CA GLN A 188 18.13 40.17 25.71
C GLN A 188 17.91 40.72 24.30
N ALA A 189 18.99 41.23 23.69
CA ALA A 189 18.95 41.76 22.34
C ALA A 189 18.68 40.68 21.29
N LEU A 190 19.31 39.51 21.42
CA LEU A 190 19.08 38.36 20.54
C LEU A 190 17.66 37.81 20.68
N PHE A 191 17.17 37.65 21.90
CA PHE A 191 15.81 37.20 22.16
C PHE A 191 14.78 38.17 21.55
N GLU A 192 14.80 39.45 21.92
CA GLU A 192 13.86 40.44 21.38
C GLU A 192 13.96 40.63 19.85
N ALA A 193 15.16 40.44 19.28
CA ALA A 193 15.38 40.66 17.86
C ALA A 193 15.01 39.43 17.01
N PHE A 194 15.30 38.21 17.48
CA PHE A 194 15.30 37.02 16.62
C PHE A 194 14.33 35.93 17.05
N GLU A 195 13.76 35.96 18.26
CA GLU A 195 12.89 34.88 18.75
C GLU A 195 11.81 34.47 17.74
N GLY A 196 10.96 35.42 17.32
CA GLY A 196 9.92 35.14 16.34
C GLY A 196 10.45 34.69 14.97
N LYS A 197 11.65 35.16 14.57
CA LYS A 197 12.27 34.77 13.29
C LYS A 197 12.85 33.36 13.34
N ILE A 198 13.48 32.98 14.46
CA ILE A 198 13.95 31.62 14.71
C ILE A 198 12.76 30.67 14.75
N LYS A 199 11.70 30.99 15.51
CA LYS A 199 10.44 30.21 15.53
C LYS A 199 9.90 29.98 14.12
N SER A 200 9.69 31.06 13.35
CA SER A 200 9.21 30.96 11.97
C SER A 200 10.13 30.15 11.04
N ALA A 201 11.46 30.29 11.20
CA ALA A 201 12.42 29.54 10.40
C ALA A 201 12.33 28.03 10.70
N VAL A 202 12.23 27.66 11.98
CA VAL A 202 12.04 26.27 12.42
C VAL A 202 10.73 25.71 11.89
N GLU A 203 9.61 26.41 12.11
CA GLU A 203 8.28 25.99 11.63
C GLU A 203 8.27 25.76 10.11
N SER A 204 8.86 26.69 9.34
CA SER A 204 8.92 26.60 7.89
C SER A 204 9.82 25.46 7.40
N ALA A 205 11.00 25.29 7.99
CA ALA A 205 11.94 24.25 7.60
C ALA A 205 11.41 22.85 7.91
N VAL A 206 10.81 22.65 9.08
CA VAL A 206 10.17 21.38 9.48
C VAL A 206 9.01 21.05 8.53
N THR A 207 8.07 22.00 8.34
CA THR A 207 6.93 21.83 7.44
C THR A 207 7.37 21.46 6.02
N LYS A 208 8.37 22.17 5.49
CA LYS A 208 8.93 21.89 4.16
C LYS A 208 9.53 20.49 4.08
N LYS A 209 10.34 20.09 5.06
CA LYS A 209 10.99 18.76 5.06
C LYS A 209 9.99 17.62 5.17
N ILE A 210 8.95 17.78 6.00
CA ILE A 210 7.88 16.79 6.11
C ILE A 210 7.12 16.68 4.79
N SER A 211 6.80 17.81 4.14
CA SER A 211 6.15 17.83 2.83
C SER A 211 6.99 17.10 1.76
N GLU A 212 8.32 17.31 1.75
CA GLU A 212 9.25 16.58 0.88
C GLU A 212 9.23 15.06 1.14
N LEU A 213 9.16 14.64 2.41
CA LEU A 213 9.05 13.22 2.78
C LEU A 213 7.73 12.60 2.33
N ILE A 214 6.61 13.32 2.40
CA ILE A 214 5.32 12.83 1.91
C ILE A 214 5.32 12.66 0.40
N THR A 215 6.00 13.54 -0.34
CA THR A 215 6.19 13.36 -1.79
C THR A 215 7.00 12.10 -2.10
N LYS A 216 8.01 11.78 -1.28
CA LYS A 216 8.76 10.51 -1.41
C LYS A 216 7.89 9.30 -1.06
N LEU A 217 7.05 9.40 -0.03
CA LEU A 217 6.11 8.34 0.34
C LEU A 217 5.12 8.06 -0.78
N ASP A 218 4.52 9.11 -1.35
CA ASP A 218 3.65 9.00 -2.53
C ASP A 218 4.36 8.32 -3.70
N SER A 219 5.63 8.66 -3.96
CA SER A 219 6.43 7.99 -5.00
C SER A 219 6.60 6.49 -4.75
N ILE A 220 6.72 6.05 -3.49
CA ILE A 220 6.78 4.63 -3.13
C ILE A 220 5.43 3.96 -3.43
N PHE A 221 4.31 4.56 -3.02
CA PHE A 221 2.97 4.05 -3.31
C PHE A 221 2.71 3.96 -4.82
N GLN A 222 3.17 4.94 -5.59
CA GLN A 222 3.08 4.92 -7.05
C GLN A 222 3.96 3.87 -7.72
N SER A 223 5.04 3.45 -7.06
CA SER A 223 5.92 2.38 -7.54
C SER A 223 5.39 0.97 -7.27
N LEU A 224 4.31 0.84 -6.49
CA LEU A 224 3.73 -0.47 -6.20
C LEU A 224 3.28 -1.15 -7.50
N PRO A 225 3.70 -2.41 -7.73
CA PRO A 225 3.33 -3.11 -8.94
C PRO A 225 1.82 -3.35 -8.97
N LYS A 226 1.23 -3.19 -10.16
CA LYS A 226 -0.17 -3.59 -10.43
C LYS A 226 -0.32 -5.08 -10.65
N GLN A 227 0.80 -5.78 -10.82
CA GLN A 227 0.83 -7.20 -11.07
C GLN A 227 2.12 -7.78 -10.48
N ILE A 228 1.99 -8.85 -9.70
CA ILE A 228 3.13 -9.57 -9.11
C ILE A 228 3.22 -10.96 -9.75
N PRO A 229 4.33 -11.31 -10.43
CA PRO A 229 4.54 -12.67 -10.90
C PRO A 229 4.69 -13.61 -9.70
N VAL A 230 3.93 -14.71 -9.70
CA VAL A 230 3.98 -15.74 -8.66
C VAL A 230 4.72 -16.99 -9.17
N SER A 231 4.73 -17.22 -10.48
CA SER A 231 5.49 -18.27 -11.15
C SER A 231 5.88 -17.84 -12.58
N ASP A 232 6.40 -18.77 -13.38
CA ASP A 232 6.67 -18.60 -14.81
C ASP A 232 5.40 -18.54 -15.67
N ILE A 233 4.25 -18.95 -15.11
CA ILE A 233 2.97 -19.00 -15.82
C ILE A 233 1.92 -18.04 -15.27
N ALA A 234 1.98 -17.70 -13.98
CA ALA A 234 0.91 -17.00 -13.27
C ALA A 234 1.40 -15.72 -12.60
N SER A 235 0.55 -14.71 -12.66
CA SER A 235 0.75 -13.41 -12.04
C SER A 235 -0.53 -12.94 -11.36
N MET A 236 -0.42 -12.40 -10.15
CA MET A 236 -1.54 -11.87 -9.38
C MET A 236 -1.72 -10.38 -9.69
N ASN A 237 -2.95 -9.98 -10.01
CA ASN A 237 -3.30 -8.57 -10.17
C ASN A 237 -3.41 -7.91 -8.79
N THR A 238 -2.51 -6.98 -8.50
CA THR A 238 -2.44 -6.24 -7.23
C THR A 238 -2.95 -4.81 -7.36
N SER A 239 -3.65 -4.49 -8.45
CA SER A 239 -4.26 -3.18 -8.66
C SER A 239 -5.33 -2.91 -7.61
N PHE A 240 -5.32 -1.72 -7.03
CA PHE A 240 -6.39 -1.24 -6.16
C PHE A 240 -7.67 -1.04 -6.97
N VAL A 241 -8.81 -1.50 -6.45
CA VAL A 241 -10.10 -1.38 -7.17
C VAL A 241 -10.86 -0.11 -6.79
N ARG A 242 -10.52 0.48 -5.65
CA ARG A 242 -11.10 1.72 -5.13
C ARG A 242 -10.13 2.44 -4.20
N SER A 243 -10.43 3.71 -3.89
CA SER A 243 -9.71 4.46 -2.84
C SER A 243 -9.84 3.72 -1.50
N PRO A 244 -8.77 3.72 -0.68
CA PRO A 244 -8.86 3.21 0.69
C PRO A 244 -10.03 3.85 1.42
N VAL A 245 -10.82 3.04 2.13
CA VAL A 245 -11.94 3.53 2.94
C VAL A 245 -11.49 3.70 4.37
N LEU A 246 -11.63 4.91 4.88
CA LEU A 246 -11.34 5.27 6.26
C LEU A 246 -12.62 5.06 7.08
N SER A 247 -12.47 4.45 8.25
CA SER A 247 -13.50 4.37 9.28
C SER A 247 -12.96 4.99 10.57
N ASP A 248 -13.77 5.12 11.62
CA ASP A 248 -13.38 5.76 12.89
C ASP A 248 -12.07 5.25 13.52
N SER A 249 -11.65 4.03 13.20
CA SER A 249 -10.45 3.41 13.78
C SER A 249 -9.71 2.45 12.84
N SER A 250 -9.94 2.55 11.54
CA SER A 250 -9.31 1.64 10.57
C SER A 250 -9.21 2.22 9.17
N VAL A 251 -8.29 1.66 8.39
CA VAL A 251 -8.19 1.89 6.95
C VAL A 251 -8.38 0.55 6.25
N GLU A 252 -9.39 0.44 5.40
CA GLU A 252 -9.61 -0.72 4.54
C GLU A 252 -9.07 -0.44 3.14
N VAL A 253 -8.30 -1.38 2.61
CA VAL A 253 -7.84 -1.40 1.23
C VAL A 253 -8.38 -2.63 0.52
N GLU A 254 -8.73 -2.46 -0.75
CA GLU A 254 -9.16 -3.56 -1.62
C GLU A 254 -8.33 -3.58 -2.90
N ILE A 255 -7.89 -4.77 -3.28
CA ILE A 255 -7.20 -5.02 -4.53
C ILE A 255 -7.95 -6.08 -5.33
N ASN A 256 -7.67 -6.11 -6.64
CA ASN A 256 -8.25 -7.11 -7.53
C ASN A 256 -7.93 -8.52 -7.02
N GLY A 257 -6.65 -8.87 -6.84
CA GLY A 257 -6.22 -10.11 -6.21
C GLY A 257 -6.37 -11.39 -7.06
N LEU A 258 -6.93 -11.33 -8.27
CA LEU A 258 -7.06 -12.50 -9.13
C LEU A 258 -5.76 -12.84 -9.85
N PHE A 259 -5.58 -14.13 -10.12
CA PHE A 259 -4.47 -14.63 -10.93
C PHE A 259 -4.79 -14.54 -12.42
N THR A 260 -3.75 -14.25 -13.20
CA THR A 260 -3.78 -14.10 -14.65
C THR A 260 -2.55 -14.78 -15.25
N ALA A 261 -2.68 -15.31 -16.47
CA ALA A 261 -1.54 -15.86 -17.18
C ALA A 261 -0.57 -14.75 -17.62
N ILE A 262 0.74 -15.00 -17.54
CA ILE A 262 1.79 -14.01 -17.88
C ILE A 262 1.79 -13.68 -19.39
N SER A 263 1.39 -14.61 -20.25
CA SER A 263 1.59 -14.53 -21.71
C SER A 263 0.27 -14.47 -22.48
N GLY A 264 -0.28 -13.27 -22.68
CA GLY A 264 -1.08 -12.85 -23.85
C GLY A 264 -2.36 -13.60 -24.27
N THR A 265 -2.67 -14.78 -23.73
CA THR A 265 -3.86 -15.56 -24.07
C THR A 265 -5.03 -15.10 -23.21
N SER A 266 -5.81 -14.21 -23.82
CA SER A 266 -7.22 -13.90 -23.58
C SER A 266 -7.67 -13.83 -22.12
N MET A 267 -7.93 -12.59 -21.68
CA MET A 267 -8.80 -12.29 -20.55
C MET A 267 -10.10 -13.09 -20.70
N LEU A 268 -10.29 -14.13 -19.87
CA LEU A 268 -11.61 -14.68 -19.70
C LEU A 268 -12.37 -13.67 -18.85
N ASN A 269 -13.47 -13.14 -19.38
CA ASN A 269 -14.41 -12.31 -18.64
C ASN A 269 -14.87 -13.13 -17.41
N TYR A 270 -14.24 -12.88 -16.28
CA TYR A 270 -14.79 -13.29 -15.00
C TYR A 270 -16.15 -12.63 -14.91
N TYR A 271 -17.19 -13.41 -14.60
CA TYR A 271 -18.43 -12.82 -14.15
C TYR A 271 -18.13 -12.11 -12.83
N HIS A 272 -17.92 -10.80 -12.91
CA HIS A 272 -17.61 -9.92 -11.80
C HIS A 272 -18.86 -9.75 -10.95
N LYS A 273 -19.10 -10.70 -10.06
CA LYS A 273 -19.98 -10.45 -8.92
C LYS A 273 -19.12 -9.85 -7.83
N GLY A 274 -19.25 -8.53 -7.65
CA GLY A 274 -18.60 -7.81 -6.56
C GLY A 274 -18.87 -8.53 -5.23
N PHE A 275 -17.81 -8.66 -4.43
CA PHE A 275 -17.91 -9.21 -3.09
C PHE A 275 -18.21 -8.07 -2.12
N GLU A 276 -19.26 -8.22 -1.31
CA GLU A 276 -19.44 -7.38 -0.13
C GLU A 276 -18.55 -7.96 0.98
N SER A 277 -17.47 -7.24 1.32
CA SER A 277 -16.61 -7.49 2.48
C SER A 277 -17.47 -7.49 3.74
N SER A 278 -17.90 -8.67 4.22
CA SER A 278 -18.77 -8.79 5.40
C SER A 278 -18.12 -9.50 6.58
N ALA A 279 -16.87 -9.97 6.46
CA ALA A 279 -16.21 -10.79 7.47
C ALA A 279 -14.95 -10.11 8.02
N SER A 280 -15.12 -9.20 8.98
CA SER A 280 -13.96 -8.61 9.64
C SER A 280 -13.19 -9.68 10.42
N CYS A 281 -11.86 -9.76 10.24
CA CYS A 281 -10.96 -10.29 11.26
C CYS A 281 -11.01 -9.35 12.48
N SER A 282 -12.13 -9.34 13.21
CA SER A 282 -12.49 -8.35 14.24
C SER A 282 -11.73 -8.53 15.56
N SER A 283 -10.64 -9.30 15.59
CA SER A 283 -9.82 -9.37 16.80
C SER A 283 -9.07 -8.05 16.97
N PRO A 284 -9.38 -7.25 18.01
CA PRO A 284 -8.74 -5.94 18.22
C PRO A 284 -7.24 -6.05 18.54
N ALA A 285 -6.71 -7.27 18.73
CA ALA A 285 -5.31 -7.50 19.03
C ALA A 285 -4.38 -7.41 17.81
N LYS A 286 -4.89 -7.56 16.58
CA LYS A 286 -4.07 -7.67 15.36
C LYS A 286 -3.95 -6.30 14.67
N MET A 287 -2.79 -6.05 14.05
CA MET A 287 -2.52 -4.80 13.33
C MET A 287 -3.16 -4.78 11.94
N ILE A 288 -3.24 -5.94 11.29
CA ILE A 288 -3.76 -6.13 9.93
C ILE A 288 -4.63 -7.38 9.93
N GLY A 289 -5.83 -7.27 9.37
CA GLY A 289 -6.66 -8.39 8.95
C GLY A 289 -6.67 -8.49 7.44
N ILE A 290 -6.58 -9.70 6.87
CA ILE A 290 -6.62 -9.94 5.43
C ILE A 290 -7.78 -10.90 5.15
N GLN A 291 -8.62 -10.56 4.18
CA GLN A 291 -9.69 -11.42 3.68
C GLN A 291 -9.39 -11.80 2.24
N LEU A 292 -9.59 -13.09 1.93
CA LEU A 292 -9.40 -13.65 0.60
C LEU A 292 -10.72 -14.27 0.14
N ASN A 293 -11.22 -13.84 -1.00
CA ASN A 293 -12.38 -14.44 -1.62
C ASN A 293 -12.01 -15.79 -2.29
N GLU A 294 -12.94 -16.74 -2.33
CA GLU A 294 -12.74 -18.05 -2.98
C GLU A 294 -12.28 -17.95 -4.45
N ASN A 295 -12.65 -16.86 -5.14
CA ASN A 295 -12.23 -16.59 -6.51
C ASN A 295 -10.73 -16.34 -6.65
N VAL A 296 -10.04 -15.92 -5.60
CA VAL A 296 -8.57 -15.80 -5.59
C VAL A 296 -7.95 -17.18 -5.86
N PHE A 297 -8.40 -18.20 -5.12
CA PHE A 297 -7.91 -19.57 -5.29
C PHE A 297 -8.39 -20.17 -6.62
N SER A 298 -9.66 -19.96 -6.98
CA SER A 298 -10.23 -20.48 -8.22
C SER A 298 -9.56 -19.89 -9.47
N SER A 299 -9.18 -18.62 -9.45
CA SER A 299 -8.41 -18.00 -10.55
C SER A 299 -7.01 -18.54 -10.68
N GLY A 300 -6.33 -18.79 -9.56
CA GLY A 300 -5.04 -19.49 -9.56
C GLY A 300 -5.18 -20.88 -10.21
N ALA A 301 -6.09 -21.71 -9.69
CA ALA A 301 -6.32 -23.06 -10.19
C ALA A 301 -6.61 -23.10 -11.70
N LEU A 302 -7.41 -22.16 -12.19
CA LEU A 302 -7.74 -22.03 -13.62
C LEU A 302 -6.51 -21.70 -14.47
N VAL A 303 -5.64 -20.78 -14.03
CA VAL A 303 -4.42 -20.42 -14.78
C VAL A 303 -3.50 -21.64 -14.93
N TYR A 304 -3.27 -22.39 -13.86
CA TYR A 304 -2.43 -23.60 -13.90
C TYR A 304 -3.05 -24.72 -14.73
N PHE A 305 -4.38 -24.88 -14.66
CA PHE A 305 -5.11 -25.83 -15.50
C PHE A 305 -4.97 -25.49 -16.99
N ASN A 306 -5.25 -24.24 -17.37
CA ASN A 306 -5.15 -23.80 -18.77
C ASN A 306 -3.72 -23.84 -19.32
N ALA A 307 -2.72 -23.68 -18.46
CA ALA A 307 -1.31 -23.83 -18.82
C ALA A 307 -0.89 -25.32 -18.98
N ASN A 308 -1.82 -26.26 -18.82
CA ASN A 308 -1.58 -27.71 -18.84
C ASN A 308 -0.47 -28.12 -17.86
N ARG A 309 -0.43 -27.50 -16.68
CA ARG A 309 0.59 -27.78 -15.63
C ARG A 309 0.10 -28.71 -14.53
N LEU A 310 -1.19 -29.06 -14.52
CA LEU A 310 -1.79 -29.93 -13.51
C LEU A 310 -1.76 -31.41 -13.95
N HIS A 311 -0.55 -31.93 -14.14
CA HIS A 311 -0.30 -33.33 -14.45
C HIS A 311 0.96 -33.83 -13.78
N TRP A 312 1.02 -35.13 -13.50
CA TRP A 312 2.12 -35.79 -12.81
C TRP A 312 2.37 -37.17 -13.42
N ILE A 313 3.63 -37.59 -13.47
CA ILE A 313 4.01 -38.97 -13.77
C ILE A 313 4.53 -39.57 -12.47
N ILE A 314 3.92 -40.67 -12.03
CA ILE A 314 4.38 -41.46 -10.90
C ILE A 314 5.15 -42.65 -11.45
N ASP A 315 6.47 -42.59 -11.37
CA ASP A 315 7.41 -43.59 -11.86
C ASP A 315 8.35 -44.13 -10.77
N ASP A 316 8.36 -43.53 -9.58
CA ASP A 316 9.13 -44.02 -8.42
C ASP A 316 8.29 -43.96 -7.13
N ILE A 317 8.04 -45.13 -6.53
CA ILE A 317 7.35 -45.28 -5.25
C ILE A 317 8.09 -46.30 -4.37
N PRO A 318 7.96 -46.24 -3.03
CA PRO A 318 8.67 -47.16 -2.13
C PRO A 318 8.41 -48.64 -2.43
N GLU A 319 7.19 -48.98 -2.82
CA GLU A 319 6.81 -50.33 -3.22
C GLU A 319 6.89 -50.51 -4.74
N LYS A 320 8.12 -50.71 -5.25
CA LYS A 320 8.39 -50.78 -6.70
C LYS A 320 7.64 -51.90 -7.43
N SER A 321 7.21 -52.94 -6.73
CA SER A 321 6.39 -54.02 -7.30
C SER A 321 5.02 -53.55 -7.80
N VAL A 322 4.49 -52.44 -7.27
CA VAL A 322 3.21 -51.86 -7.72
C VAL A 322 3.34 -51.17 -9.07
N LEU A 323 4.54 -50.68 -9.43
CA LEU A 323 4.85 -50.12 -10.75
C LEU A 323 5.47 -51.16 -11.69
N ASN A 324 5.08 -52.43 -11.56
CA ASN A 324 5.48 -53.50 -12.47
C ASN A 324 4.29 -54.42 -12.76
N THR A 325 4.17 -54.89 -14.01
CA THR A 325 3.06 -55.78 -14.40
C THR A 325 3.03 -57.09 -13.61
N SER A 326 4.17 -57.55 -13.08
CA SER A 326 4.25 -58.73 -12.21
C SER A 326 3.47 -58.56 -10.91
N GLY A 327 3.45 -57.35 -10.33
CA GLY A 327 2.66 -57.05 -9.13
C GLY A 327 1.16 -57.09 -9.38
N TRP A 328 0.75 -56.92 -10.64
CA TRP A 328 -0.65 -56.90 -11.07
C TRP A 328 -1.12 -58.22 -11.66
N ARG A 329 -0.27 -59.25 -11.70
CA ARG A 329 -0.56 -60.57 -12.30
C ARG A 329 -1.87 -61.18 -11.80
N HIS A 330 -2.23 -60.94 -10.55
CA HIS A 330 -3.48 -61.44 -9.94
C HIS A 330 -4.65 -60.46 -10.00
N ILE A 331 -4.40 -59.19 -10.30
CA ILE A 331 -5.41 -58.13 -10.41
C ILE A 331 -5.91 -58.03 -11.86
N ILE A 332 -4.98 -57.95 -12.82
CA ILE A 332 -5.24 -57.87 -14.26
C ILE A 332 -4.35 -58.89 -14.99
N PRO A 333 -4.73 -60.18 -15.05
CA PRO A 333 -3.87 -61.24 -15.61
C PRO A 333 -3.51 -61.05 -17.09
N GLN A 334 -4.40 -60.43 -17.88
CA GLN A 334 -4.16 -60.17 -19.31
C GLN A 334 -3.03 -59.16 -19.52
N LEU A 335 -2.92 -58.15 -18.64
CA LEU A 335 -1.85 -57.16 -18.69
C LEU A 335 -0.48 -57.84 -18.54
N TYR A 336 -0.34 -58.73 -17.56
CA TYR A 336 0.90 -59.50 -17.36
C TYR A 336 1.20 -60.47 -18.51
N THR A 337 0.17 -61.08 -19.10
CA THR A 337 0.35 -62.04 -20.20
C THR A 337 0.88 -61.34 -21.46
N GLN A 338 0.42 -60.12 -21.72
CA GLN A 338 0.83 -59.32 -22.88
C GLN A 338 2.18 -58.62 -22.65
N TYR A 339 2.45 -58.16 -21.42
CA TYR A 339 3.65 -57.38 -21.05
C TYR A 339 4.34 -57.96 -19.80
N PRO A 340 5.02 -59.11 -19.90
CA PRO A 340 5.49 -59.86 -18.72
C PRO A 340 6.71 -59.23 -18.04
N ASN A 341 6.52 -58.81 -16.78
CA ASN A 341 7.54 -58.17 -15.92
C ASN A 341 8.00 -56.77 -16.37
N ASP A 342 7.24 -56.11 -17.24
CA ASP A 342 7.53 -54.75 -17.67
C ASP A 342 7.24 -53.72 -16.57
N GLY A 343 8.02 -52.63 -16.60
CA GLY A 343 7.79 -51.48 -15.73
C GLY A 343 6.52 -50.73 -16.12
N MET A 344 5.97 -49.99 -15.16
CA MET A 344 4.81 -49.15 -15.38
C MET A 344 5.03 -47.76 -14.80
N ASN A 345 4.31 -46.78 -15.33
CA ASN A 345 4.13 -45.50 -14.66
C ASN A 345 2.64 -45.12 -14.65
N LEU A 346 2.27 -44.25 -13.72
CA LEU A 346 0.92 -43.70 -13.63
C LEU A 346 0.97 -42.25 -14.07
N TYR A 347 0.35 -41.94 -15.21
CA TYR A 347 0.18 -40.57 -15.66
C TYR A 347 -1.14 -40.03 -15.12
N ILE A 348 -1.08 -39.06 -14.22
CA ILE A 348 -2.24 -38.40 -13.62
C ILE A 348 -2.38 -37.03 -14.27
N SER A 349 -3.57 -36.70 -14.76
CA SER A 349 -3.87 -35.37 -15.30
C SER A 349 -5.23 -34.87 -14.86
N VAL A 350 -5.30 -33.61 -14.44
CA VAL A 350 -6.56 -32.94 -14.12
C VAL A 350 -7.37 -32.69 -15.41
N THR A 351 -8.67 -33.00 -15.39
CA THR A 351 -9.55 -32.95 -16.57
C THR A 351 -10.48 -31.74 -16.61
N SER A 352 -10.68 -31.07 -15.47
CA SER A 352 -11.45 -29.82 -15.37
C SER A 352 -10.78 -28.85 -14.38
N PRO A 353 -10.97 -27.53 -14.50
CA PRO A 353 -10.41 -26.58 -13.54
C PRO A 353 -10.83 -26.94 -12.09
N PRO A 354 -9.88 -27.07 -11.16
CA PRO A 354 -10.20 -27.34 -9.76
C PRO A 354 -11.14 -26.27 -9.20
N LYS A 355 -12.18 -26.69 -8.48
CA LYS A 355 -13.10 -25.78 -7.80
C LYS A 355 -12.76 -25.73 -6.32
N ILE A 356 -12.58 -24.53 -5.80
CA ILE A 356 -12.20 -24.30 -4.40
C ILE A 356 -13.31 -23.48 -3.75
N HIS A 357 -13.73 -23.91 -2.56
CA HIS A 357 -14.77 -23.31 -1.76
C HIS A 357 -14.21 -22.97 -0.38
N VAL A 358 -14.56 -21.79 0.13
CA VAL A 358 -14.16 -21.35 1.47
C VAL A 358 -15.41 -21.25 2.31
N SER A 359 -15.44 -21.96 3.43
CA SER A 359 -16.49 -21.86 4.44
C SER A 359 -15.93 -21.27 5.73
N GLU A 360 -16.79 -21.09 6.74
CA GLU A 360 -16.39 -20.57 8.05
C GLU A 360 -15.36 -21.47 8.77
N HIS A 361 -15.38 -22.78 8.53
CA HIS A 361 -14.60 -23.76 9.30
C HIS A 361 -13.61 -24.57 8.46
N ASP A 362 -13.76 -24.55 7.13
CA ASP A 362 -12.94 -25.34 6.23
C ASP A 362 -12.68 -24.65 4.89
N ILE A 363 -11.62 -25.12 4.25
CA ILE A 363 -11.38 -24.88 2.83
C ILE A 363 -11.58 -26.22 2.12
N GLY A 364 -12.56 -26.24 1.23
CA GLY A 364 -12.97 -27.39 0.45
C GLY A 364 -12.55 -27.29 -1.01
N GLY A 365 -12.44 -28.42 -1.69
CA GLY A 365 -12.28 -28.42 -3.14
C GLY A 365 -12.70 -29.71 -3.83
N THR A 366 -13.01 -29.58 -5.12
CA THR A 366 -13.26 -30.71 -6.02
C THR A 366 -12.27 -30.70 -7.17
N ILE A 367 -11.67 -31.87 -7.43
CA ILE A 367 -10.71 -32.08 -8.50
C ILE A 367 -11.20 -33.29 -9.30
N ASP A 368 -11.48 -33.07 -10.59
CA ASP A 368 -11.72 -34.14 -11.54
C ASP A 368 -10.37 -34.47 -12.22
N LEU A 369 -9.93 -35.72 -12.15
CA LEU A 369 -8.66 -36.16 -12.73
C LEU A 369 -8.79 -37.54 -13.37
N ASP A 370 -7.98 -37.79 -14.39
CA ASP A 370 -7.81 -39.09 -15.00
C ASP A 370 -6.43 -39.64 -14.63
N MET A 371 -6.38 -40.94 -14.35
CA MET A 371 -5.13 -41.69 -14.19
C MET A 371 -5.01 -42.69 -15.35
N THR A 372 -4.00 -42.50 -16.18
CA THR A 372 -3.62 -43.45 -17.23
C THR A 372 -2.50 -44.35 -16.71
N ILE A 373 -2.72 -45.66 -16.78
CA ILE A 373 -1.70 -46.66 -16.50
C ILE A 373 -0.93 -46.90 -17.79
N ASN A 374 0.38 -46.66 -17.78
CA ASN A 374 1.24 -46.93 -18.92
C ASN A 374 2.20 -48.09 -18.62
N VAL A 375 2.42 -48.93 -19.62
CA VAL A 375 3.49 -49.94 -19.63
C VAL A 375 4.70 -49.37 -20.36
N LEU A 376 5.88 -49.63 -19.80
CA LEU A 376 7.18 -49.25 -20.33
C LEU A 376 7.81 -50.46 -21.04
N ASP A 377 7.35 -50.75 -22.26
CA ASP A 377 7.82 -51.87 -23.07
C ASP A 377 8.79 -51.37 -24.14
N SER A 378 9.99 -51.95 -24.22
CA SER A 378 10.93 -51.76 -25.34
C SER A 378 11.24 -50.30 -25.69
N SER A 379 11.28 -49.41 -24.69
CA SER A 379 11.46 -47.94 -24.81
C SER A 379 10.27 -47.14 -25.35
N GLU A 380 9.11 -47.78 -25.51
CA GLU A 380 7.84 -47.13 -25.79
C GLU A 380 6.99 -47.01 -24.51
N VAL A 381 6.14 -45.97 -24.46
CA VAL A 381 5.17 -45.77 -23.39
C VAL A 381 3.79 -46.12 -23.95
N ILE A 382 3.25 -47.26 -23.52
CA ILE A 382 2.00 -47.80 -24.05
C ILE A 382 0.88 -47.58 -23.01
N PRO A 383 -0.14 -46.74 -23.28
CA PRO A 383 -1.29 -46.58 -22.40
C PRO A 383 -2.19 -47.81 -22.46
N VAL A 384 -2.41 -48.48 -21.33
CA VAL A 384 -3.15 -49.77 -21.26
C VAL A 384 -4.50 -49.66 -20.57
N ALA A 385 -4.70 -48.67 -19.70
CA ALA A 385 -5.97 -48.42 -19.02
C ALA A 385 -6.08 -46.96 -18.59
N CYS A 386 -7.31 -46.45 -18.51
CA CYS A 386 -7.62 -45.14 -17.95
C CYS A 386 -8.66 -45.30 -16.83
N ILE A 387 -8.42 -44.64 -15.70
CA ILE A 387 -9.32 -44.58 -14.56
C ILE A 387 -9.70 -43.11 -14.35
N SER A 388 -10.97 -42.79 -14.57
CA SER A 388 -11.51 -41.48 -14.22
C SER A 388 -11.84 -41.42 -12.74
N LEU A 389 -11.25 -40.46 -12.05
CA LEU A 389 -11.38 -40.25 -10.62
C LEU A 389 -12.03 -38.90 -10.37
N LYS A 390 -13.17 -38.95 -9.67
CA LYS A 390 -13.85 -37.76 -9.19
C LYS A 390 -13.71 -37.71 -7.68
N SER A 391 -12.95 -36.75 -7.16
CA SER A 391 -12.83 -36.60 -5.72
C SER A 391 -14.18 -36.17 -5.15
N LYS A 392 -14.64 -36.85 -4.08
CA LYS A 392 -15.59 -36.22 -3.17
C LYS A 392 -14.87 -35.04 -2.51
N GLU A 393 -15.60 -33.98 -2.20
CA GLU A 393 -15.09 -32.75 -1.60
C GLU A 393 -13.99 -33.03 -0.57
N ILE A 394 -12.79 -32.53 -0.84
CA ILE A 394 -11.63 -32.66 0.03
C ILE A 394 -11.65 -31.43 0.93
N THR A 395 -11.86 -31.63 2.24
CA THR A 395 -11.92 -30.54 3.22
C THR A 395 -10.65 -30.50 4.06
N TRP A 396 -10.14 -29.29 4.27
CA TRP A 396 -9.01 -29.00 5.16
C TRP A 396 -9.53 -28.15 6.31
N PRO A 397 -9.40 -28.61 7.57
CA PRO A 397 -9.84 -27.82 8.71
C PRO A 397 -8.96 -26.58 8.86
N VAL A 398 -9.57 -25.43 9.08
CA VAL A 398 -8.85 -24.20 9.43
C VAL A 398 -8.73 -24.16 10.96
N SER A 399 -7.59 -24.52 11.53
CA SER A 399 -7.32 -24.23 12.95
C SER A 399 -6.88 -22.77 13.06
N LEU A 400 -7.71 -21.97 13.74
CA LEU A 400 -7.38 -20.62 14.17
C LEU A 400 -6.95 -20.71 15.64
N ASP A 401 -5.78 -21.29 15.87
CA ASP A 401 -5.13 -21.25 17.20
C ASP A 401 -4.42 -19.91 17.44
#